data_AF-A0A8S1EQS0-F1
#
_entry.id   AF-A0A8S1EQS0-F1
#
_cell.length_a   1.000
_cell.length_b   1.000
_cell.length_c   1.000
_cell.angle_alpha   90.00
_cell.angle_beta   90.00
_cell.angle_gamma   90.00
#
_symmetry.space_group_name_H-M   'P 1'
#
loop_
_entity.id
_entity.type
_entity.pdbx_description
1 polymer ?
#
loop_
_entity_poly.entity_id
_entity_poly.type
_entity_poly.pdbx_seq_one_letter_code
_entity_poly.pdbx_strand_id
1 'polypeptide(L)'
;MRNVLRDPLRLSNWKPSSMNRAINQLQAYQQLFQGALVDFKRIRARFVQRKTMKYEFEIFVKFEKATRHIWALYQQAIVGDINVPKLDYMEIDEGEKSWMWRWINGNDKWHAWNQLRGLTKQEAQEEFVKQVEKLKIDLPGMIERWRSEQSNDPKPNDETNIGTIY
;
A
#
# COMPACT_ATOMS: atom_id res chain seq x y z
N MET A 1 -2.67 -19.83 -24.26
CA MET A 1 -1.96 -18.86 -25.11
C MET A 1 -0.64 -18.55 -24.43
N ARG A 2 0.50 -18.95 -25.01
CA ARG A 2 1.83 -18.83 -24.39
C ARG A 2 2.37 -17.42 -24.64
N ASN A 3 2.77 -16.71 -23.59
CA ASN A 3 3.43 -15.41 -23.67
C ASN A 3 4.68 -15.50 -24.56
N VAL A 4 4.65 -14.79 -25.69
CA VAL A 4 5.75 -14.71 -26.65
C VAL A 4 6.50 -13.39 -26.43
N LEU A 5 7.17 -13.26 -25.29
CA LEU A 5 8.24 -12.28 -25.14
C LEU A 5 9.50 -13.03 -24.74
N ARG A 6 10.28 -13.34 -25.78
CA ARG A 6 11.61 -13.95 -25.66
C ARG A 6 12.55 -12.96 -24.99
N ASP A 7 13.40 -13.50 -24.12
CA ASP A 7 14.51 -12.81 -23.47
C ASP A 7 15.33 -11.98 -24.47
N PRO A 8 15.42 -10.64 -24.32
CA PRO A 8 16.10 -9.75 -25.26
C PRO A 8 17.61 -9.99 -25.35
N LEU A 9 18.21 -10.72 -24.40
CA LEU A 9 19.64 -11.06 -24.41
C LEU A 9 19.96 -12.35 -25.20
N ARG A 10 18.94 -13.07 -25.69
CA ARG A 10 19.09 -14.40 -26.33
C ARG A 10 18.85 -14.44 -27.85
N LEU A 11 18.73 -13.30 -28.54
CA LEU A 11 18.44 -13.26 -29.98
C LEU A 11 19.48 -12.46 -30.76
N SER A 12 20.36 -13.17 -31.47
CA SER A 12 21.50 -12.65 -32.25
C SER A 12 21.16 -11.77 -33.46
N ASN A 13 19.88 -11.55 -33.78
CA ASN A 13 19.46 -10.98 -35.07
C ASN A 13 18.66 -9.67 -34.95
N TRP A 14 18.66 -9.00 -33.79
CA TRP A 14 17.97 -7.72 -33.64
C TRP A 14 18.74 -6.58 -34.31
N LYS A 15 18.08 -5.80 -35.17
CA LYS A 15 18.63 -4.55 -35.70
C LYS A 15 18.90 -3.60 -34.51
N PRO A 16 20.07 -2.93 -34.44
CA PRO A 16 20.42 -2.03 -33.34
C PRO A 16 19.35 -0.97 -33.02
N SER A 17 18.65 -0.46 -34.04
CA SER A 17 17.55 0.51 -33.88
C SER A 17 16.31 -0.05 -33.19
N SER A 18 16.01 -1.34 -33.34
CA SER A 18 14.94 -2.00 -32.58
C SER A 18 15.34 -2.21 -31.13
N MET A 19 16.60 -2.62 -30.90
CA MET A 19 17.14 -2.83 -29.55
C MET A 19 17.14 -1.52 -28.74
N ASN A 20 17.58 -0.41 -29.35
CA ASN A 20 17.54 0.91 -28.72
C ASN A 20 16.11 1.35 -28.37
N ARG A 21 15.13 1.08 -29.24
CA ARG A 21 13.71 1.38 -28.94
C ARG A 21 13.20 0.58 -27.74
N ALA A 22 13.51 -0.72 -27.69
CA ALA A 22 13.12 -1.56 -26.55
C ALA A 22 13.78 -1.11 -25.25
N ILE A 23 15.07 -0.76 -25.28
CA ILE A 23 15.80 -0.23 -24.12
C ILE A 23 15.18 1.08 -23.64
N ASN A 24 14.89 2.02 -24.56
CA ASN A 24 14.28 3.30 -24.21
C ASN A 24 12.89 3.12 -23.58
N GLN A 25 12.09 2.17 -24.09
CA GLN A 25 10.79 1.85 -23.50
C GLN A 25 10.93 1.26 -22.10
N LEU A 26 11.84 0.29 -21.89
CA LEU A 26 12.11 -0.29 -20.58
C LEU A 26 12.54 0.77 -19.57
N GLN A 27 13.43 1.68 -19.96
CA GLN A 27 13.87 2.80 -19.12
C GLN A 27 12.71 3.72 -18.75
N ALA A 28 11.84 4.08 -19.71
CA ALA A 28 10.68 4.92 -19.44
C ALA A 28 9.71 4.25 -18.46
N TYR A 29 9.42 2.95 -18.63
CA TYR A 29 8.58 2.20 -17.69
C TYR A 29 9.17 2.17 -16.27
N GLN A 30 10.48 1.95 -16.17
CA GLN A 30 11.14 1.95 -14.87
C GLN A 30 11.09 3.32 -14.21
N GLN A 31 11.24 4.41 -14.97
CA GLN A 31 11.07 5.77 -14.47
C GLN A 31 9.66 6.03 -13.95
N LEU A 32 8.61 5.59 -14.66
CA LEU A 32 7.22 5.73 -14.23
C LEU A 32 6.96 5.00 -12.90
N PHE A 33 7.43 3.76 -12.79
CA PHE A 33 7.29 2.99 -11.56
C PHE A 33 8.02 3.64 -10.37
N GLN A 34 9.24 4.14 -10.58
CA GLN A 34 9.97 4.86 -9.54
C GLN A 34 9.28 6.18 -9.15
N GLY A 35 8.75 6.92 -10.12
CA GLY A 35 7.96 8.13 -9.86
C GLY A 35 6.74 7.85 -8.99
N ALA A 36 5.94 6.85 -9.36
CA ALA A 36 4.78 6.41 -8.58
C ALA A 36 5.19 5.95 -7.16
N LEU A 37 6.32 5.26 -7.01
CA LEU A 37 6.82 4.85 -5.70
C LEU A 37 7.18 6.05 -4.81
N VAL A 38 7.82 7.08 -5.38
CA VAL A 38 8.14 8.32 -4.67
C VAL A 38 6.86 9.03 -4.23
N ASP A 39 5.86 9.13 -5.11
CA ASP A 39 4.57 9.73 -4.80
C ASP A 39 3.84 8.96 -3.69
N PHE A 40 3.77 7.64 -3.79
CA PHE A 40 3.14 6.81 -2.76
C PHE A 40 3.85 6.94 -1.40
N LYS A 41 5.19 6.93 -1.38
CA LYS A 41 5.98 7.16 -0.17
C LYS A 41 5.69 8.53 0.43
N ARG A 42 5.61 9.58 -0.39
CA ARG A 42 5.30 10.95 0.04
C ARG A 42 3.91 11.04 0.65
N ILE A 43 2.90 10.46 0.01
CA ILE A 43 1.53 10.39 0.54
C ILE A 43 1.54 9.66 1.89
N ARG A 44 2.12 8.45 1.94
CA ARG A 44 2.16 7.64 3.15
C ARG A 44 2.88 8.35 4.30
N ALA A 45 3.97 9.08 4.05
CA ALA A 45 4.68 9.84 5.07
C ALA A 45 3.78 10.86 5.78
N ARG A 46 2.91 11.55 5.03
CA ARG A 46 1.93 12.50 5.59
C ARG A 46 0.93 11.82 6.53
N PHE A 47 0.56 10.56 6.28
CA PHE A 47 -0.32 9.80 7.16
C PHE A 47 0.42 9.17 8.35
N VAL A 48 1.67 8.77 8.19
CA VAL A 48 2.48 8.28 9.32
C VAL A 48 2.63 9.36 10.40
N GLN A 49 2.78 10.63 10.02
CA GLN A 49 2.81 11.76 10.95
C GLN A 49 1.52 11.92 11.76
N ARG A 50 0.36 11.47 11.23
CA ARG A 50 -0.95 11.55 11.91
C ARG A 50 -1.08 10.58 13.08
N LYS A 51 -0.22 9.56 13.19
CA LYS A 51 -0.24 8.59 14.29
C LYS A 51 -0.14 9.23 15.67
N THR A 52 0.59 10.34 15.77
CA THR A 52 0.89 11.02 17.03
C THR A 52 0.05 12.29 17.23
N MET A 53 -0.85 12.60 16.29
CA MET A 53 -1.71 13.78 16.35
C MET A 53 -3.04 13.45 17.03
N LYS A 54 -3.52 14.36 17.88
CA LYS A 54 -4.80 14.21 18.61
C LYS A 54 -5.95 14.02 17.59
N TYR A 55 -6.77 12.99 17.78
CA TYR A 55 -7.94 12.65 16.96
C TYR A 55 -7.66 12.25 15.49
N GLU A 56 -6.39 12.08 15.10
CA GLU A 56 -6.01 11.81 13.70
C GLU A 56 -5.58 10.35 13.47
N PHE A 57 -5.54 9.53 14.51
CA PHE A 57 -5.12 8.12 14.43
C PHE A 57 -6.05 7.30 13.53
N GLU A 58 -7.37 7.48 13.61
CA GLU A 58 -8.29 6.66 12.82
C GLU A 58 -8.22 7.01 11.33
N ILE A 59 -7.93 8.28 10.98
CA ILE A 59 -7.64 8.68 9.59
C ILE A 59 -6.42 7.92 9.07
N PHE A 60 -5.37 7.78 9.90
CA PHE A 60 -4.23 6.93 9.57
C PHE A 60 -4.64 5.46 9.36
N VAL A 61 -5.49 4.90 10.24
CA VAL A 61 -5.96 3.51 10.09
C VAL A 61 -6.79 3.32 8.82
N LYS A 62 -7.71 4.23 8.50
CA LYS A 62 -8.51 4.19 7.27
C LYS A 62 -7.62 4.28 6.03
N PHE A 63 -6.58 5.11 6.07
CA PHE A 63 -5.58 5.17 5.00
C PHE A 63 -4.81 3.86 4.81
N GLU A 64 -4.25 3.26 5.88
CA GLU A 64 -3.52 1.98 5.75
C GLU A 64 -4.42 0.86 5.25
N LYS A 65 -5.71 0.83 5.64
CA LYS A 65 -6.69 -0.12 5.11
C LYS A 65 -6.96 0.12 3.61
N ALA A 66 -7.22 1.37 3.22
CA ALA A 66 -7.58 1.72 1.85
C ALA A 66 -6.44 1.61 0.84
N THR A 67 -5.18 1.66 1.29
CA THR A 67 -3.99 1.59 0.44
C THR A 67 -3.24 0.26 0.52
N ARG A 68 -3.84 -0.73 1.18
CA ARG A 68 -3.21 -2.03 1.41
C ARG A 68 -2.95 -2.81 0.13
N HIS A 69 -3.87 -2.76 -0.83
CA HIS A 69 -3.68 -3.40 -2.14
C HIS A 69 -2.52 -2.75 -2.92
N ILE A 70 -2.33 -1.43 -2.78
CA ILE A 70 -1.20 -0.70 -3.40
C ILE A 70 0.13 -1.18 -2.80
N TRP A 71 0.19 -1.37 -1.48
CA TRP A 71 1.35 -1.96 -0.83
C TRP A 71 1.62 -3.39 -1.33
N ALA A 72 0.58 -4.21 -1.50
CA ALA A 72 0.71 -5.58 -2.00
C ALA A 72 1.21 -5.62 -3.45
N LEU A 73 0.70 -4.75 -4.32
CA LEU A 73 1.19 -4.59 -5.69
C LEU A 73 2.69 -4.23 -5.72
N TYR A 74 3.13 -3.35 -4.83
CA TYR A 74 4.56 -3.04 -4.68
C TYR A 74 5.39 -4.27 -4.26
N GLN A 75 4.92 -5.08 -3.31
CA GLN A 75 5.61 -6.32 -2.94
C GLN A 75 5.70 -7.29 -4.12
N GLN A 76 4.59 -7.51 -4.82
CA GLN A 76 4.53 -8.38 -5.99
C GLN A 76 5.46 -7.88 -7.11
N ALA A 77 5.52 -6.57 -7.35
CA ALA A 77 6.38 -5.94 -8.35
C ALA A 77 7.88 -6.15 -8.08
N ILE A 78 8.30 -6.19 -6.81
CA ILE A 78 9.71 -6.30 -6.42
C ILE A 78 10.11 -7.75 -6.18
N VAL A 79 9.35 -8.45 -5.35
CA VAL A 79 9.66 -9.80 -4.87
C VAL A 79 9.11 -10.84 -5.83
N GLY A 80 7.88 -10.65 -6.32
CA GLY A 80 7.08 -11.67 -6.99
C GLY A 80 6.10 -12.30 -6.00
N ASP A 81 5.74 -13.56 -6.24
CA ASP A 81 4.80 -14.27 -5.37
C ASP A 81 5.22 -14.28 -3.91
N ILE A 82 4.21 -14.20 -3.03
CA ILE A 82 4.40 -14.22 -1.59
C ILE A 82 5.22 -15.43 -1.15
N ASN A 83 6.28 -15.15 -0.40
CA ASN A 83 7.27 -16.14 0.04
C ASN A 83 7.49 -16.13 1.56
N VAL A 84 6.65 -15.41 2.30
CA VAL A 84 6.67 -15.36 3.77
C VAL A 84 5.48 -16.15 4.34
N PRO A 85 5.66 -16.85 5.47
CA PRO A 85 4.55 -17.55 6.12
C PRO A 85 3.53 -16.55 6.65
N LYS A 86 2.27 -16.99 6.74
CA LYS A 86 1.22 -16.25 7.43
C LYS A 86 1.55 -16.22 8.93
N LEU A 87 1.32 -15.10 9.61
CA LEU A 87 1.57 -15.02 11.05
C LEU A 87 0.56 -15.88 11.80
N ASP A 88 1.07 -16.81 12.60
CA ASP A 88 0.29 -17.47 13.64
C ASP A 88 0.05 -16.48 14.80
N TYR A 89 -1.17 -16.49 15.32
CA TYR A 89 -1.54 -15.71 16.49
C TYR A 89 -0.79 -16.18 17.75
N MET A 90 -0.53 -17.48 17.86
CA MET A 90 0.04 -18.10 19.06
C MET A 90 1.57 -18.02 19.13
N GLU A 91 2.24 -17.63 18.04
CA GLU A 91 3.70 -17.52 17.95
C GLU A 91 4.22 -16.08 18.12
N ILE A 92 3.37 -15.15 18.55
CA ILE A 92 3.76 -13.75 18.80
C ILE A 92 4.20 -13.61 20.25
N ASP A 93 5.47 -13.25 20.46
CA ASP A 93 6.07 -13.04 21.79
C ASP A 93 5.23 -12.09 22.66
N GLU A 94 4.95 -12.51 23.91
CA GLU A 94 4.13 -11.80 24.91
C GLU A 94 4.72 -10.44 25.39
N GLY A 95 5.85 -9.99 24.83
CA GLY A 95 6.53 -8.74 25.19
C GLY A 95 6.21 -7.53 24.29
N GLU A 96 5.48 -7.69 23.19
CA GLU A 96 5.20 -6.59 22.27
C GLU A 96 4.00 -5.73 22.71
N LYS A 97 4.22 -4.43 22.84
CA LYS A 97 3.22 -3.42 23.24
C LYS A 97 1.94 -3.38 22.37
N SER A 98 1.92 -4.04 21.22
CA SER A 98 0.72 -4.15 20.38
C SER A 98 0.72 -5.41 19.51
N TRP A 99 0.91 -6.57 20.15
CA TRP A 99 0.90 -7.90 19.53
C TRP A 99 -0.33 -8.15 18.64
N MET A 100 -1.53 -7.80 19.11
CA MET A 100 -2.78 -7.92 18.34
C MET A 100 -2.78 -7.06 17.06
N TRP A 101 -2.30 -5.81 17.15
CA TRP A 101 -2.23 -4.92 15.99
C TRP A 101 -1.24 -5.44 14.94
N ARG A 102 -0.09 -5.96 15.40
CA ARG A 102 0.90 -6.61 14.53
C ARG A 102 0.28 -7.81 13.81
N TRP A 103 -0.45 -8.66 14.53
CA TRP A 103 -1.12 -9.83 13.96
C TRP A 103 -2.15 -9.43 12.90
N ILE A 104 -3.12 -8.57 13.24
CA ILE A 104 -4.20 -8.15 12.34
C ILE A 104 -3.62 -7.46 11.11
N ASN A 105 -2.78 -6.45 11.30
CA ASN A 105 -2.25 -5.67 10.18
C ASN A 105 -1.24 -6.47 9.33
N GLY A 106 -0.48 -7.36 9.97
CA GLY A 106 0.46 -8.24 9.30
C GLY A 106 -0.26 -9.26 8.43
N ASN A 107 -1.26 -9.95 8.97
CA ASN A 107 -2.04 -10.94 8.21
C ASN A 107 -2.89 -10.29 7.13
N ASP A 108 -3.44 -9.11 7.36
CA ASP A 108 -4.14 -8.36 6.33
C ASP A 108 -3.22 -8.03 5.13
N LYS A 109 -1.98 -7.60 5.40
CA LYS A 109 -0.97 -7.34 4.37
C LYS A 109 -0.58 -8.63 3.65
N TRP A 110 -0.39 -9.72 4.41
CA TRP A 110 -0.14 -11.04 3.86
C TRP A 110 -1.27 -11.47 2.91
N HIS A 111 -2.53 -11.31 3.31
CA HIS A 111 -3.69 -11.65 2.49
C HIS A 111 -3.76 -10.83 1.21
N ALA A 112 -3.54 -9.51 1.30
CA ALA A 112 -3.53 -8.64 0.12
C ALA A 112 -2.44 -9.04 -0.88
N TRP A 113 -1.24 -9.42 -0.42
CA TRP A 113 -0.17 -9.89 -1.30
C TRP A 113 -0.44 -11.30 -1.84
N ASN A 114 -0.97 -12.21 -1.01
CA ASN A 114 -1.33 -13.55 -1.44
C ASN A 114 -2.43 -13.58 -2.52
N GLN A 115 -3.34 -12.60 -2.52
CA GLN A 115 -4.34 -12.44 -3.58
C GLN A 115 -3.75 -12.12 -4.96
N LEU A 116 -2.51 -11.62 -5.01
CA LEU A 116 -1.81 -11.28 -6.25
C LEU A 116 -0.92 -12.43 -6.77
N ARG A 117 -0.97 -13.60 -6.13
CA ARG A 117 -0.15 -14.76 -6.54
C ARG A 117 -0.40 -15.11 -8.01
N GLY A 118 0.68 -15.31 -8.76
CA GLY A 118 0.65 -15.59 -10.19
C GLY A 118 0.67 -14.33 -11.07
N LEU A 119 0.51 -13.14 -10.51
CA LEU A 119 0.67 -11.88 -11.24
C LEU A 119 2.17 -11.65 -11.52
N THR A 120 2.53 -11.32 -12.76
CA THR A 120 3.94 -11.06 -13.07
C THR A 120 4.41 -9.75 -12.44
N LYS A 121 5.73 -9.61 -12.26
CA LYS A 121 6.33 -8.38 -11.74
C LYS A 121 5.98 -7.16 -12.61
N GLN A 122 5.93 -7.32 -13.93
CA GLN A 122 5.60 -6.23 -14.85
C GLN A 122 4.14 -5.80 -14.70
N GLU A 123 3.19 -6.75 -14.71
CA GLU A 123 1.77 -6.44 -14.52
C GLU A 123 1.52 -5.77 -13.15
N ALA A 124 2.22 -6.23 -12.11
CA ALA A 124 2.17 -5.61 -10.79
C ALA A 124 2.72 -4.18 -10.78
N GLN A 125 3.78 -3.88 -11.53
CA GLN A 125 4.30 -2.51 -11.67
C GLN A 125 3.31 -1.60 -12.40
N GLU A 126 2.73 -2.07 -13.50
CA GLU A 126 1.74 -1.31 -14.29
C GLU A 126 0.50 -0.98 -13.46
N GLU A 127 -0.07 -1.98 -12.77
CA GLU A 127 -1.23 -1.76 -11.91
C GLU A 127 -0.87 -0.93 -10.67
N PHE A 128 0.34 -1.06 -10.12
CA PHE A 128 0.82 -0.18 -9.05
C PHE A 128 0.82 1.30 -9.47
N VAL A 129 1.41 1.63 -10.63
CA VAL A 129 1.43 3.02 -11.14
C VAL A 129 0.02 3.57 -11.28
N LYS A 130 -0.87 2.80 -11.91
CA LYS A 130 -2.28 3.18 -12.10
C LYS A 130 -3.01 3.41 -10.78
N GLN A 131 -2.82 2.54 -9.80
CA GLN A 131 -3.47 2.68 -8.49
C GLN A 131 -2.93 3.86 -7.68
N VAL A 132 -1.64 4.20 -7.81
CA VAL A 132 -1.08 5.40 -7.19
C VAL A 132 -1.63 6.68 -7.82
N GLU A 133 -1.75 6.74 -9.15
CA GLU A 133 -2.37 7.88 -9.82
C GLU A 133 -3.84 8.03 -9.43
N LYS A 134 -4.58 6.92 -9.38
CA LYS A 134 -5.96 6.92 -8.88
C LYS A 134 -6.04 7.42 -7.43
N LEU A 135 -5.15 6.93 -6.57
CA LEU A 135 -5.09 7.37 -5.17
C LEU A 135 -4.87 8.89 -5.09
N LYS A 136 -3.98 9.47 -5.90
CA LYS A 136 -3.72 10.93 -5.88
C LYS A 136 -4.99 11.74 -6.16
N ILE A 137 -5.83 11.26 -7.08
CA ILE A 137 -7.09 11.90 -7.46
C ILE A 137 -8.15 11.73 -6.37
N ASP A 138 -8.30 10.50 -5.86
CA ASP A 138 -9.40 10.14 -4.95
C ASP A 138 -9.15 10.58 -3.49
N LEU A 139 -7.87 10.69 -3.10
CA LEU A 139 -7.46 10.89 -1.70
C LEU A 139 -8.10 12.10 -1.01
N PRO A 140 -8.22 13.30 -1.62
CA PRO A 140 -8.89 14.43 -0.97
C PRO A 140 -10.35 14.10 -0.59
N GLY A 141 -11.09 13.47 -1.51
CA GLY A 141 -12.49 13.08 -1.27
C GLY A 141 -12.61 11.94 -0.24
N MET A 142 -11.63 11.03 -0.21
CA MET A 142 -11.56 9.99 0.83
C MET A 142 -11.33 10.60 2.22
N ILE A 143 -10.42 11.56 2.35
CA ILE A 143 -10.15 12.24 3.62
C ILE A 143 -11.40 12.96 4.13
N GLU A 144 -12.11 13.69 3.26
CA GLU A 144 -13.33 14.41 3.65
C GLU A 144 -14.38 13.45 4.20
N ARG A 145 -14.67 12.38 3.44
CA ARG A 145 -15.61 11.34 3.87
C ARG A 145 -15.22 10.72 5.21
N TRP A 146 -13.94 10.39 5.39
CA TRP A 146 -13.45 9.79 6.62
C TRP A 146 -13.61 10.71 7.82
N ARG A 147 -13.41 12.02 7.65
CA ARG A 147 -13.63 13.03 8.70
C ARG A 147 -15.11 13.15 9.05
N SER A 148 -16.00 13.16 8.07
CA SER A 148 -17.44 13.18 8.32
C SER A 148 -17.91 11.95 9.10
N GLU A 149 -17.39 10.77 8.76
CA GLU A 149 -17.68 9.52 9.48
C GLU A 149 -17.23 9.59 10.95
N GLN A 150 -16.07 10.18 11.26
CA GLN A 150 -15.61 10.37 12.65
C GLN A 150 -16.48 11.38 13.43
N SER A 151 -16.99 12.41 12.76
CA SER A 151 -17.82 13.42 13.41
C SER A 151 -19.20 12.91 13.83
N ASN A 152 -19.63 11.75 13.30
CA ASN A 152 -20.90 11.12 13.62
C ASN A 152 -20.81 10.17 14.83
N ASP A 153 -19.61 9.92 15.36
CA ASP A 153 -19.47 9.19 16.62
C ASP A 153 -20.01 10.07 17.76
N PRO A 154 -20.88 9.53 18.63
CA PRO A 154 -21.38 10.28 19.78
C PRO A 154 -20.19 10.73 20.61
N LYS A 155 -20.00 12.05 20.69
CA LYS A 155 -18.98 12.62 21.57
C LYS A 155 -19.30 12.18 23.00
N PRO A 156 -18.32 11.73 23.79
CA PRO A 156 -18.55 11.57 25.21
C PRO A 156 -19.07 12.90 25.74
N ASN A 157 -20.25 12.86 26.37
CA ASN A 157 -20.84 14.04 27.00
C ASN A 157 -19.82 14.55 28.04
N ASP A 158 -19.17 15.68 27.78
CA ASP A 158 -18.35 16.39 28.76
C ASP A 158 -19.26 17.04 29.81
N GLU A 159 -20.04 16.24 30.54
CA GLU A 159 -20.82 16.66 31.70
C GLU A 159 -20.76 15.57 32.78
N THR A 160 -19.58 15.40 33.38
CA THR A 160 -19.52 15.09 34.81
C THR A 160 -19.25 16.40 35.54
N ASN A 161 -20.32 17.16 35.69
CA ASN A 161 -20.40 18.21 36.69
C ASN A 161 -20.40 17.52 38.05
N ILE A 162 -19.20 17.24 38.58
CA ILE A 162 -19.05 16.76 39.96
C ILE A 162 -19.36 17.96 40.84
N GLY A 163 -20.65 18.18 41.07
CA GLY A 163 -21.14 19.15 42.02
C GLY A 163 -20.48 18.88 43.37
N THR A 164 -19.74 19.87 43.85
CA THR A 164 -19.29 19.99 45.23
C THR A 164 -20.50 19.78 46.15
N ILE A 165 -20.55 18.65 46.85
CA ILE A 165 -21.46 18.47 47.99
C ILE A 165 -20.69 18.98 49.21
N TYR A 166 -21.22 20.04 49.80
CA TYR A 166 -20.78 20.65 51.06
C TYR A 166 -20.89 19.67 52.24
#